data_AF-A0A839YGL5-F1
#
_entry.id   AF-A0A839YGL5-F1
#
_cell.length_a   1.000
_cell.length_b   1.000
_cell.length_c   1.000
_cell.angle_alpha   90.00
_cell.angle_beta   90.00
_cell.angle_gamma   90.00
#
_symmetry.space_group_name_H-M   'P 1'
#
loop_
_entity.id
_entity.type
_entity.pdbx_description
1 polymer ?
#
loop_
_entity_poly.entity_id
_entity_poly.type
_entity_poly.pdbx_seq_one_letter_code
_entity_poly.pdbx_strand_id
1 'polypeptide(L)'
;MADLEGQVDDLQELCRSGQRQACARIAGVQMELSRTRQALLKCQYPFSHRIVRRGDATRVEPYKILIIANPVLLRHPAEGSDSYSADPIIGDEAMFNSAVDYINACLFGEMTSVRPDGGVATQAERLLWDPSVGGSIWVESLFLRIAPTDAAHALVEELWASNIICPIQENYDALARAFGIVADVIFAVSGSATHRRASAFEAQDDETRDGVPFTFDGAVYHHWRRNLVPGAVAIHATASSLTAAHEFGHAASSASDGFVCDLYTDAASDRPVTINKKSARPIPGTFANLDGVDFASDQARDGLGYPPDWTSYHCALVNQSRTALMDQYKDPGELADQIQSQHDQITRRFLLDRIAAKAGRG
;
A
#
# COMPACT_ATOMS: atom_id res chain seq x y z
N MET A 1 -31.70 11.45 -9.35
CA MET A 1 -30.90 10.19 -9.37
C MET A 1 -31.78 9.02 -9.77
N ALA A 2 -32.85 8.70 -9.00
CA ALA A 2 -33.83 7.67 -9.37
C ALA A 2 -34.36 7.82 -10.81
N ASP A 3 -34.66 9.05 -11.25
CA ASP A 3 -35.12 9.31 -12.63
C ASP A 3 -34.05 8.99 -13.69
N LEU A 4 -32.76 9.18 -13.39
CA LEU A 4 -31.66 8.85 -14.31
C LEU A 4 -31.40 7.35 -14.32
N GLU A 5 -31.55 6.68 -13.18
CA GLU A 5 -31.44 5.22 -13.06
C GLU A 5 -32.56 4.53 -13.85
N GLY A 6 -33.82 4.96 -13.67
CA GLY A 6 -34.94 4.45 -14.47
C GLY A 6 -34.75 4.68 -15.97
N GLN A 7 -34.20 5.83 -16.38
CA GLN A 7 -33.87 6.09 -17.78
C GLN A 7 -32.79 5.16 -18.34
N VAL A 8 -31.80 4.76 -17.53
CA VAL A 8 -30.78 3.79 -17.97
C VAL A 8 -31.43 2.43 -18.20
N ASP A 9 -32.28 1.97 -17.29
CA ASP A 9 -32.97 0.68 -17.40
C ASP A 9 -33.88 0.62 -18.63
N ASP A 10 -34.67 1.68 -18.86
CA ASP A 10 -35.53 1.80 -20.05
C ASP A 10 -34.71 1.78 -21.35
N LEU A 11 -33.60 2.52 -21.39
CA LEU A 11 -32.73 2.59 -22.57
C LEU A 11 -32.00 1.26 -22.81
N GLN A 12 -31.63 0.52 -21.77
CA GLN A 12 -31.03 -0.80 -21.89
C GLN A 12 -32.01 -1.79 -22.54
N GLU A 13 -33.27 -1.77 -22.15
CA GLU A 13 -34.29 -2.64 -22.74
C GLU A 13 -34.53 -2.32 -24.23
N LEU A 14 -34.61 -1.03 -24.58
CA LEU A 14 -34.70 -0.59 -25.99
C LEU A 14 -33.44 -0.95 -26.80
N CYS A 15 -32.26 -0.87 -26.20
CA CYS A 15 -31.01 -1.28 -26.85
C CYS A 15 -31.00 -2.79 -27.11
N ARG A 16 -31.46 -3.63 -26.15
CA ARG A 16 -31.65 -5.08 -26.34
C ARG A 16 -32.65 -5.40 -27.44
N SER A 17 -33.68 -4.58 -27.61
CA SER A 17 -34.66 -4.71 -28.70
C SER A 17 -34.15 -4.21 -30.08
N GLY A 18 -32.86 -3.89 -30.21
CA GLY A 18 -32.22 -3.51 -31.47
C GLY A 18 -32.26 -2.01 -31.82
N GLN A 19 -32.73 -1.14 -30.91
CA GLN A 19 -32.76 0.30 -31.17
C GLN A 19 -31.38 0.93 -30.97
N ARG A 20 -30.60 1.03 -32.05
CA ARG A 20 -29.23 1.58 -32.02
C ARG A 20 -29.11 2.99 -31.40
N GLN A 21 -30.13 3.83 -31.55
CA GLN A 21 -30.15 5.17 -30.95
C GLN A 21 -30.24 5.12 -29.41
N ALA A 22 -30.89 4.10 -28.85
CA ALA A 22 -30.94 3.91 -27.39
C ALA A 22 -29.55 3.60 -26.83
N CYS A 23 -28.78 2.74 -27.52
CA CYS A 23 -27.42 2.38 -27.10
C CYS A 23 -26.49 3.61 -27.02
N ALA A 24 -26.58 4.54 -27.97
CA ALA A 24 -25.80 5.79 -27.95
C ALA A 24 -26.22 6.73 -26.81
N ARG A 25 -27.51 6.74 -26.44
CA ARG A 25 -28.05 7.58 -25.35
C ARG A 25 -27.67 7.07 -23.96
N ILE A 26 -27.49 5.75 -23.79
CA ILE A 26 -27.07 5.15 -22.51
C ILE A 26 -25.79 5.83 -21.99
N ALA A 27 -24.79 6.01 -22.85
CA ALA A 27 -23.53 6.65 -22.45
C ALA A 27 -23.73 8.07 -21.90
N GLY A 28 -24.59 8.87 -22.54
CA GLY A 28 -24.93 10.22 -22.08
C GLY A 28 -25.60 10.23 -20.71
N VAL A 29 -26.62 9.38 -20.51
CA VAL A 29 -27.34 9.27 -19.24
C VAL A 29 -26.43 8.72 -18.13
N GLN A 30 -25.55 7.76 -18.44
CA GLN A 30 -24.56 7.23 -17.49
C GLN A 30 -23.54 8.29 -17.04
N MET A 31 -23.09 9.15 -17.96
CA MET A 31 -22.23 10.29 -17.61
C MET A 31 -22.94 11.27 -16.68
N GLU A 32 -24.21 11.58 -16.95
CA GLU A 32 -25.01 12.49 -16.11
C GLU A 32 -25.32 11.88 -14.73
N LEU A 33 -25.64 10.59 -14.67
CA LEU A 33 -25.81 9.85 -13.42
C LEU A 33 -24.53 9.87 -12.59
N SER A 34 -23.37 9.65 -13.22
CA SER A 34 -22.07 9.70 -12.54
C SER A 34 -21.78 11.09 -11.97
N ARG A 35 -22.03 12.16 -12.74
CA ARG A 35 -21.91 13.55 -12.25
C ARG A 35 -22.86 13.83 -11.10
N THR A 36 -24.10 13.35 -11.18
CA THR A 36 -25.11 13.53 -10.13
C THR A 36 -24.71 12.80 -8.85
N ARG A 37 -24.20 11.56 -8.95
CA ARG A 37 -23.68 10.81 -7.81
C ARG A 37 -22.50 11.53 -7.16
N GLN A 38 -21.54 12.02 -7.95
CA GLN A 38 -20.42 12.81 -7.43
C GLN A 38 -20.88 14.11 -6.76
N ALA A 39 -21.86 14.81 -7.32
CA ALA A 39 -22.41 16.02 -6.72
C ALA A 39 -23.11 15.72 -5.39
N LEU A 40 -23.91 14.64 -5.32
CA LEU A 40 -24.56 14.20 -4.09
C LEU A 40 -23.53 13.80 -3.03
N LEU A 41 -22.52 13.01 -3.41
CA LEU A 41 -21.42 12.63 -2.53
C LEU A 41 -20.68 13.85 -1.99
N LYS A 42 -20.41 14.86 -2.83
CA LYS A 42 -19.75 16.09 -2.39
C LYS A 42 -20.62 16.91 -1.43
N CYS A 43 -21.94 16.87 -1.59
CA CYS A 43 -22.88 17.48 -0.65
C CYS A 43 -22.93 16.72 0.68
N GLN A 44 -22.87 15.38 0.64
CA GLN A 44 -22.92 14.53 1.82
C GLN A 44 -21.59 14.49 2.58
N TYR A 45 -20.49 14.51 1.84
CA TYR A 45 -19.12 14.41 2.31
C TYR A 45 -18.30 15.52 1.66
N PRO A 46 -18.09 16.67 2.31
CA PRO A 46 -17.17 17.67 1.80
C PRO A 46 -15.77 17.05 1.68
N PHE A 47 -15.25 16.93 0.46
CA PHE A 47 -13.96 16.32 0.19
C PHE A 47 -13.09 17.15 -0.76
N SER A 48 -11.77 16.95 -0.64
CA SER A 48 -10.76 17.44 -1.58
C SER A 48 -10.07 16.22 -2.20
N HIS A 49 -9.97 16.19 -3.53
CA HIS A 49 -9.29 15.12 -4.27
C HIS A 49 -8.18 15.73 -5.13
N ARG A 50 -6.98 15.16 -5.07
CA ARG A 50 -5.79 15.65 -5.78
C ARG A 50 -5.03 14.49 -6.40
N ILE A 51 -4.71 14.61 -7.67
CA ILE A 51 -3.70 13.76 -8.32
C ILE A 51 -2.34 14.27 -7.88
N VAL A 52 -1.61 13.43 -7.13
CA VAL A 52 -0.28 13.74 -6.58
C VAL A 52 0.79 13.45 -7.61
N ARG A 53 0.68 12.29 -8.29
CA ARG A 53 1.57 11.89 -9.38
C ARG A 53 0.76 11.22 -10.47
N ARG A 54 0.98 11.64 -11.71
CA ARG A 54 0.38 11.00 -12.88
C ARG A 54 1.28 9.85 -13.34
N GLY A 55 0.70 8.68 -13.51
CA GLY A 55 1.27 7.62 -14.31
C GLY A 55 0.89 7.77 -15.79
N ASP A 56 1.10 6.71 -16.55
CA ASP A 56 0.75 6.60 -17.97
C ASP A 56 -0.78 6.70 -18.16
N ALA A 57 -1.23 7.88 -18.61
CA ALA A 57 -2.63 8.17 -18.85
C ALA A 57 -3.22 7.41 -20.05
N THR A 58 -2.41 6.71 -20.84
CA THR A 58 -2.89 5.85 -21.93
C THR A 58 -3.37 4.49 -21.43
N ARG A 59 -3.02 4.11 -20.20
CA ARG A 59 -3.49 2.88 -19.56
C ARG A 59 -4.90 3.07 -19.03
N VAL A 60 -5.77 2.10 -19.32
CA VAL A 60 -7.15 2.09 -18.82
C VAL A 60 -7.16 1.91 -17.30
N GLU A 61 -6.26 1.09 -16.77
CA GLU A 61 -6.18 0.74 -15.35
C GLU A 61 -4.72 0.78 -14.85
N PRO A 62 -4.12 1.98 -14.64
CA PRO A 62 -2.75 2.08 -14.11
C PRO A 62 -2.68 1.51 -12.68
N TYR A 63 -1.49 1.11 -12.25
CA TYR A 63 -1.25 0.74 -10.84
C TYR A 63 -1.48 1.98 -9.97
N LYS A 64 -2.42 1.91 -9.03
CA LYS A 64 -2.93 3.07 -8.28
C LYS A 64 -2.61 2.96 -6.80
N ILE A 65 -2.02 4.03 -6.28
CA ILE A 65 -1.84 4.25 -4.84
C ILE A 65 -2.76 5.38 -4.42
N LEU A 66 -3.61 5.13 -3.44
CA LEU A 66 -4.46 6.17 -2.83
C LEU A 66 -3.94 6.53 -1.45
N ILE A 67 -3.87 7.81 -1.14
CA ILE A 67 -3.59 8.31 0.21
C ILE A 67 -4.86 8.99 0.72
N ILE A 68 -5.45 8.49 1.79
CA ILE A 68 -6.74 8.96 2.31
C ILE A 68 -6.58 9.44 3.75
N ALA A 69 -7.19 10.58 4.08
CA ALA A 69 -7.33 10.99 5.47
C ALA A 69 -8.30 10.04 6.16
N ASN A 70 -7.86 9.37 7.22
CA ASN A 70 -8.72 8.48 7.97
C ASN A 70 -9.93 9.27 8.52
N PRO A 71 -11.19 8.91 8.19
CA PRO A 71 -12.33 9.68 8.67
C PRO A 71 -12.65 9.41 10.13
N VAL A 72 -12.59 8.14 10.52
CA VAL A 72 -12.99 7.63 11.83
C VAL A 72 -11.90 6.73 12.39
N LEU A 73 -11.59 6.90 13.66
CA LEU A 73 -10.67 6.07 14.39
C LEU A 73 -11.45 5.11 15.29
N LEU A 74 -11.20 3.82 15.15
CA LEU A 74 -11.60 2.82 16.13
C LEU A 74 -10.59 2.83 17.29
N ARG A 75 -11.09 2.95 18.51
CA ARG A 75 -10.27 2.92 19.73
C ARG A 75 -10.75 1.83 20.66
N HIS A 76 -9.78 1.23 21.35
CA HIS A 76 -10.01 0.27 22.42
C HIS A 76 -9.61 0.86 23.78
N PRO A 77 -10.47 1.67 24.43
CA PRO A 77 -10.13 2.32 25.70
C PRO A 77 -9.89 1.33 26.85
N ALA A 78 -10.45 0.14 26.75
CA ALA A 78 -10.15 -1.04 27.55
C ALA A 78 -10.17 -2.31 26.67
N GLU A 79 -9.56 -3.39 27.14
CA GLU A 79 -9.62 -4.70 26.48
C GLU A 79 -11.09 -5.11 26.22
N GLY A 80 -11.41 -5.45 24.97
CA GLY A 80 -12.76 -5.85 24.56
C GLY A 80 -13.79 -4.72 24.50
N SER A 81 -13.35 -3.46 24.48
CA SER A 81 -14.25 -2.31 24.25
C SER A 81 -13.95 -1.64 22.91
N ASP A 82 -15.00 -1.18 22.24
CA ASP A 82 -14.88 -0.47 20.97
C ASP A 82 -15.52 0.91 21.09
N SER A 83 -14.83 1.92 20.59
CA SER A 83 -15.36 3.26 20.46
C SER A 83 -14.91 3.88 19.14
N TYR A 84 -15.86 4.49 18.44
CA TYR A 84 -15.62 5.19 17.20
C TYR A 84 -15.58 6.69 17.48
N SER A 85 -14.57 7.36 16.96
CA SER A 85 -14.40 8.82 17.09
C SER A 85 -13.91 9.40 15.78
N ALA A 86 -14.24 10.66 15.49
CA ALA A 86 -13.61 11.38 14.40
C ALA A 86 -12.08 11.36 14.59
N ASP A 87 -11.35 10.96 13.56
CA ASP A 87 -9.89 11.03 13.60
C ASP A 87 -9.46 12.51 13.54
N PRO A 88 -8.53 12.98 14.40
CA PRO A 88 -8.09 14.38 14.38
C PRO A 88 -7.61 14.88 13.01
N ILE A 89 -7.13 13.99 12.14
CA ILE A 89 -6.64 14.35 10.81
C ILE A 89 -7.69 15.05 9.94
N ILE A 90 -8.98 14.75 10.11
CA ILE A 90 -10.05 15.36 9.28
C ILE A 90 -10.22 16.87 9.52
N GLY A 91 -9.70 17.36 10.66
CA GLY A 91 -9.67 18.77 11.01
C GLY A 91 -8.42 19.52 10.52
N ASP A 92 -7.40 18.81 10.03
CA ASP A 92 -6.09 19.39 9.67
C ASP A 92 -5.62 18.95 8.27
N GLU A 93 -6.18 19.60 7.25
CA GLU A 93 -5.82 19.35 5.86
C GLU A 93 -4.36 19.71 5.53
N ALA A 94 -3.76 20.65 6.26
CA ALA A 94 -2.37 21.03 6.06
C ALA A 94 -1.42 19.91 6.53
N MET A 95 -1.70 19.31 7.69
CA MET A 95 -1.00 18.14 8.19
C MET A 95 -1.21 16.93 7.29
N PHE A 96 -2.42 16.70 6.79
CA PHE A 96 -2.68 15.66 5.80
C PHE A 96 -1.86 15.86 4.51
N ASN A 97 -1.87 17.06 3.94
CA ASN A 97 -1.09 17.34 2.72
C ASN A 97 0.42 17.15 2.95
N SER A 98 0.92 17.51 4.13
CA SER A 98 2.32 17.26 4.50
C SER A 98 2.64 15.76 4.55
N ALA A 99 1.72 14.95 5.09
CA ALA A 99 1.85 13.50 5.08
C ALA A 99 1.78 12.92 3.66
N VAL A 100 0.91 13.44 2.79
CA VAL A 100 0.84 13.04 1.37
C VAL A 100 2.16 13.31 0.66
N ASP A 101 2.73 14.50 0.84
CA ASP A 101 3.98 14.89 0.21
C ASP A 101 5.15 14.05 0.73
N TYR A 102 5.19 13.77 2.05
CA TYR A 102 6.13 12.82 2.66
C TYR A 102 5.99 11.40 2.06
N ILE A 103 4.79 10.83 2.03
CA ILE A 103 4.55 9.47 1.53
C ILE A 103 4.99 9.39 0.06
N ASN A 104 4.60 10.36 -0.78
CA ASN A 104 5.03 10.38 -2.18
C ASN A 104 6.57 10.49 -2.29
N ALA A 105 7.21 11.40 -1.56
CA ALA A 105 8.66 11.53 -1.63
C ALA A 105 9.38 10.25 -1.15
N CYS A 106 8.89 9.62 -0.08
CA CYS A 106 9.43 8.39 0.46
C CYS A 106 9.27 7.20 -0.49
N LEU A 107 8.10 7.05 -1.13
CA LEU A 107 7.86 5.93 -2.06
C LEU A 107 8.71 6.01 -3.33
N PHE A 108 8.99 7.23 -3.80
CA PHE A 108 9.71 7.49 -5.04
C PHE A 108 11.20 7.81 -4.85
N GLY A 109 11.73 7.70 -3.62
CA GLY A 109 13.15 7.88 -3.37
C GLY A 109 13.64 9.32 -3.42
N GLU A 110 12.75 10.27 -3.15
CA GLU A 110 12.97 11.72 -3.22
C GLU A 110 13.30 12.33 -1.85
N MET A 111 13.35 11.52 -0.78
CA MET A 111 13.70 12.00 0.55
C MET A 111 15.17 12.40 0.65
N THR A 112 15.44 13.44 1.45
CA THR A 112 16.79 13.88 1.81
C THR A 112 16.90 14.03 3.33
N SER A 113 18.10 13.80 3.88
CA SER A 113 18.41 14.04 5.29
C SER A 113 19.74 14.77 5.41
N VAL A 114 19.84 15.65 6.41
CA VAL A 114 21.10 16.30 6.78
C VAL A 114 21.76 15.46 7.86
N ARG A 115 23.00 15.04 7.59
CA ARG A 115 23.84 14.26 8.49
C ARG A 115 24.41 15.14 9.62
N PRO A 116 24.82 14.56 10.76
CA PRO A 116 25.47 15.31 11.84
C PRO A 116 26.75 16.06 11.42
N ASP A 117 27.44 15.60 10.37
CA ASP A 117 28.62 16.24 9.79
C ASP A 117 28.30 17.40 8.82
N GLY A 118 27.01 17.72 8.63
CA GLY A 118 26.54 18.72 7.69
C GLY A 118 26.40 18.23 6.24
N GLY A 119 26.73 16.97 5.95
CA GLY A 119 26.49 16.35 4.65
C GLY A 119 25.00 16.14 4.36
N VAL A 120 24.63 16.04 3.09
CA VAL A 120 23.26 15.69 2.67
C VAL A 120 23.25 14.28 2.12
N ALA A 121 22.42 13.41 2.68
CA ALA A 121 22.14 12.09 2.16
C ALA A 121 20.82 12.10 1.37
N THR A 122 20.79 11.38 0.25
CA THR A 122 19.58 11.14 -0.54
C THR A 122 19.12 9.71 -0.34
N GLN A 123 17.82 9.48 -0.32
CA GLN A 123 17.27 8.14 -0.15
C GLN A 123 17.85 7.13 -1.15
N ALA A 124 18.27 5.98 -0.62
CA ALA A 124 18.83 4.88 -1.39
C ALA A 124 17.76 3.98 -2.02
N GLU A 125 16.67 3.71 -1.29
CA GLU A 125 15.53 2.97 -1.84
C GLU A 125 14.82 3.80 -2.91
N ARG A 126 14.72 3.25 -4.11
CA ARG A 126 14.12 3.87 -5.30
C ARG A 126 13.29 2.86 -6.09
N LEU A 127 12.53 2.02 -5.39
CA LEU A 127 11.72 0.95 -5.97
C LEU A 127 10.73 1.51 -7.01
N LEU A 128 9.92 2.51 -6.63
CA LEU A 128 8.90 3.06 -7.51
C LEU A 128 9.44 4.07 -8.54
N TRP A 129 10.72 4.44 -8.44
CA TRP A 129 11.40 5.21 -9.49
C TRP A 129 12.00 4.33 -10.59
N ASP A 130 11.89 3.00 -10.46
CA ASP A 130 12.42 2.09 -11.46
C ASP A 130 11.75 2.33 -12.83
N PRO A 131 12.52 2.56 -13.91
CA PRO A 131 11.95 2.89 -15.22
C PRO A 131 10.98 1.84 -15.77
N SER A 132 11.05 0.59 -15.32
CA SER A 132 10.17 -0.49 -15.75
C SER A 132 8.73 -0.35 -15.24
N VAL A 133 8.52 0.35 -14.11
CA VAL A 133 7.19 0.48 -13.47
C VAL A 133 6.81 1.91 -13.13
N GLY A 134 7.77 2.78 -12.82
CA GLY A 134 7.50 4.10 -12.23
C GLY A 134 6.64 5.00 -13.11
N GLY A 135 6.79 4.92 -14.43
CA GLY A 135 5.95 5.64 -15.38
C GLY A 135 4.48 5.18 -15.38
N SER A 136 4.18 4.00 -14.86
CA SER A 136 2.83 3.41 -14.84
C SER A 136 2.09 3.60 -13.51
N ILE A 137 2.77 4.17 -12.50
CA ILE A 137 2.20 4.34 -11.16
C ILE A 137 1.47 5.67 -11.05
N TRP A 138 0.24 5.60 -10.59
CA TRP A 138 -0.63 6.74 -10.39
C TRP A 138 -0.89 6.94 -8.89
N VAL A 139 -0.68 8.15 -8.39
CA VAL A 139 -0.86 8.47 -6.96
C VAL A 139 -1.92 9.56 -6.81
N GLU A 140 -2.91 9.28 -5.97
CA GLU A 140 -3.99 10.21 -5.65
C GLU A 140 -4.08 10.42 -4.13
N SER A 141 -4.65 11.56 -3.75
CA SER A 141 -4.97 11.84 -2.35
C SER A 141 -6.42 12.27 -2.20
N LEU A 142 -7.06 11.81 -1.13
CA LEU A 142 -8.46 12.10 -0.80
C LEU A 142 -8.56 12.57 0.66
N PHE A 143 -8.97 13.82 0.84
CA PHE A 143 -9.23 14.41 2.15
C PHE A 143 -10.74 14.47 2.40
N LEU A 144 -11.24 13.70 3.36
CA LEU A 144 -12.65 13.67 3.76
C LEU A 144 -12.81 14.51 5.03
N ARG A 145 -13.53 15.63 4.96
CA ARG A 145 -13.68 16.54 6.11
C ARG A 145 -14.67 16.04 7.16
N ILE A 146 -15.68 15.31 6.71
CA ILE A 146 -16.80 14.86 7.52
C ILE A 146 -17.20 13.48 7.03
N ALA A 147 -17.40 12.55 7.95
CA ALA A 147 -18.02 11.25 7.74
C ALA A 147 -18.81 10.86 9.01
N PRO A 148 -19.85 10.02 8.89
CA PRO A 148 -20.47 9.35 10.03
C PRO A 148 -19.42 8.68 10.91
N THR A 149 -19.53 8.88 12.22
CA THR A 149 -18.64 8.26 13.20
C THR A 149 -19.12 6.86 13.52
N ASP A 150 -18.87 5.92 12.61
CA ASP A 150 -19.28 4.52 12.73
C ASP A 150 -18.20 3.57 12.19
N ALA A 151 -18.47 2.27 12.31
CA ALA A 151 -17.56 1.22 11.88
C ALA A 151 -17.25 1.23 10.38
N ALA A 152 -18.19 1.64 9.53
CA ALA A 152 -18.02 1.57 8.08
C ALA A 152 -17.05 2.64 7.54
N HIS A 153 -16.81 3.69 8.32
CA HIS A 153 -15.90 4.78 7.96
C HIS A 153 -14.57 4.73 8.72
N ALA A 154 -14.37 3.73 9.58
CA ALA A 154 -13.11 3.55 10.30
C ALA A 154 -12.12 2.79 9.41
N LEU A 155 -11.04 3.45 8.99
CA LEU A 155 -9.95 2.78 8.26
C LEU A 155 -8.80 2.39 9.19
N VAL A 156 -8.74 2.98 10.37
CA VAL A 156 -7.64 2.79 11.30
C VAL A 156 -8.19 2.43 12.68
N GLU A 157 -7.54 1.47 13.33
CA GLU A 157 -7.73 1.14 14.74
C GLU A 157 -6.48 1.42 15.57
N GLU A 158 -6.69 1.81 16.83
CA GLU A 158 -5.65 1.97 17.85
C GLU A 158 -5.50 0.66 18.66
N LEU A 159 -4.41 -0.09 18.46
CA LEU A 159 -4.23 -1.37 19.16
C LEU A 159 -3.98 -1.17 20.66
N TRP A 160 -4.89 -1.71 21.49
CA TRP A 160 -4.99 -1.44 22.93
C TRP A 160 -3.68 -1.58 23.73
N ALA A 161 -2.86 -2.59 23.42
CA ALA A 161 -1.64 -2.94 24.17
C ALA A 161 -0.36 -2.37 23.55
N SER A 162 -0.46 -1.43 22.62
CA SER A 162 0.70 -0.91 21.89
C SER A 162 0.53 0.55 21.52
N ASN A 163 1.51 1.13 20.84
CA ASN A 163 1.39 2.45 20.19
C ASN A 163 1.26 2.32 18.67
N ILE A 164 0.77 1.17 18.19
CA ILE A 164 0.57 0.84 16.78
C ILE A 164 -0.85 1.22 16.36
N ILE A 165 -0.94 1.88 15.20
CA ILE A 165 -2.19 1.98 14.45
C ILE A 165 -2.23 0.85 13.42
N CYS A 166 -3.39 0.21 13.30
CA CYS A 166 -3.60 -0.94 12.44
C CYS A 166 -4.67 -0.64 11.37
N PRO A 167 -4.51 -1.10 10.12
CA PRO A 167 -5.55 -0.95 9.10
C PRO A 167 -6.78 -1.81 9.42
N ILE A 168 -7.98 -1.25 9.27
CA ILE A 168 -9.24 -2.02 9.19
C ILE A 168 -9.51 -2.29 7.70
N GLN A 169 -8.75 -3.25 7.15
CA GLN A 169 -8.58 -3.44 5.70
C GLN A 169 -9.91 -3.61 4.94
N GLU A 170 -10.92 -4.25 5.53
CA GLU A 170 -12.23 -4.51 4.93
C GLU A 170 -13.00 -3.25 4.52
N ASN A 171 -12.71 -2.09 5.14
CA ASN A 171 -13.42 -0.84 4.86
C ASN A 171 -12.80 -0.01 3.73
N TYR A 172 -11.55 -0.32 3.34
CA TYR A 172 -10.76 0.51 2.43
C TYR A 172 -11.32 0.56 1.01
N ASP A 173 -11.63 -0.59 0.41
CA ASP A 173 -12.12 -0.68 -0.97
C ASP A 173 -13.50 -0.03 -1.12
N ALA A 174 -14.42 -0.33 -0.20
CA ALA A 174 -15.77 0.21 -0.22
C ALA A 174 -15.76 1.76 -0.15
N LEU A 175 -14.97 2.33 0.75
CA LEU A 175 -14.85 3.78 0.87
C LEU A 175 -14.20 4.39 -0.37
N ALA A 176 -13.10 3.84 -0.88
CA ALA A 176 -12.44 4.35 -2.09
C ALA A 176 -13.37 4.33 -3.32
N ARG A 177 -14.13 3.24 -3.51
CA ARG A 177 -15.09 3.10 -4.61
C ARG A 177 -16.27 4.04 -4.50
N ALA A 178 -16.67 4.45 -3.29
CA ALA A 178 -17.67 5.50 -3.13
C ALA A 178 -17.25 6.81 -3.84
N PHE A 179 -15.93 7.08 -3.93
CA PHE A 179 -15.38 8.22 -4.66
C PHE A 179 -14.95 7.88 -6.11
N GLY A 180 -15.31 6.69 -6.61
CA GLY A 180 -14.96 6.24 -7.96
C GLY A 180 -13.48 5.86 -8.12
N ILE A 181 -12.79 5.58 -7.02
CA ILE A 181 -11.37 5.22 -7.02
C ILE A 181 -11.25 3.71 -6.81
N VAL A 182 -10.46 3.05 -7.65
CA VAL A 182 -10.01 1.67 -7.48
C VAL A 182 -8.50 1.73 -7.34
N ALA A 183 -7.97 1.25 -6.23
CA ALA A 183 -6.55 1.32 -5.91
C ALA A 183 -5.99 -0.09 -5.64
N ASP A 184 -4.69 -0.24 -5.84
CA ASP A 184 -3.95 -1.45 -5.53
C ASP A 184 -3.42 -1.41 -4.09
N VAL A 185 -2.98 -0.22 -3.66
CA VAL A 185 -2.52 0.06 -2.29
C VAL A 185 -3.14 1.36 -1.81
N ILE A 186 -3.55 1.38 -0.54
CA ILE A 186 -4.17 2.54 0.09
C ILE A 186 -3.50 2.83 1.43
N PHE A 187 -3.07 4.08 1.61
CA PHE A 187 -2.57 4.63 2.87
C PHE A 187 -3.67 5.41 3.58
N ALA A 188 -4.12 4.96 4.74
CA ALA A 188 -4.94 5.76 5.64
C ALA A 188 -4.04 6.54 6.60
N VAL A 189 -4.11 7.86 6.50
CA VAL A 189 -3.35 8.78 7.34
C VAL A 189 -4.16 9.09 8.59
N SER A 190 -3.63 8.81 9.78
CA SER A 190 -4.26 9.10 11.07
C SER A 190 -3.54 10.22 11.82
N GLY A 191 -4.31 11.03 12.55
CA GLY A 191 -3.85 12.03 13.51
C GLY A 191 -3.98 11.56 14.96
N SER A 192 -3.98 10.24 15.20
CA SER A 192 -4.05 9.66 16.55
C SER A 192 -3.09 10.36 17.53
N ALA A 193 -3.62 10.82 18.66
CA ALA A 193 -2.81 11.50 19.67
C ALA A 193 -1.85 10.55 20.42
N THR A 194 -2.15 9.25 20.44
CA THR A 194 -1.52 8.25 21.32
C THR A 194 -0.78 7.14 20.56
N HIS A 195 -1.17 6.85 19.32
CA HIS A 195 -0.61 5.77 18.50
C HIS A 195 0.09 6.37 17.27
N ARG A 196 1.36 6.00 17.07
CA ARG A 196 2.22 6.62 16.04
C ARG A 196 2.95 5.62 15.17
N ARG A 197 3.00 4.35 15.56
CA ARG A 197 3.67 3.32 14.76
C ARG A 197 2.71 2.83 13.68
N ALA A 198 3.15 2.94 12.44
CA ALA A 198 2.44 2.39 11.31
C ALA A 198 2.44 0.85 11.32
N SER A 199 1.51 0.29 10.57
CA SER A 199 1.50 -1.12 10.17
C SER A 199 0.73 -1.26 8.85
N ALA A 200 0.80 -2.44 8.25
CA ALA A 200 0.20 -2.72 6.97
C ALA A 200 -0.33 -4.15 6.88
N PHE A 201 -1.32 -4.32 6.01
CA PHE A 201 -1.80 -5.60 5.53
C PHE A 201 -1.62 -5.70 4.02
N GLU A 202 -1.19 -6.87 3.58
CA GLU A 202 -1.00 -7.25 2.19
C GLU A 202 -2.30 -7.25 1.39
N ALA A 203 -2.21 -7.15 0.07
CA ALA A 203 -3.38 -7.22 -0.79
C ALA A 203 -3.97 -8.64 -0.83
N GLN A 204 -5.31 -8.73 -0.88
CA GLN A 204 -6.03 -9.97 -1.18
C GLN A 204 -6.33 -9.99 -2.68
N ASP A 205 -5.63 -10.85 -3.41
CA ASP A 205 -5.71 -10.91 -4.86
C ASP A 205 -7.01 -11.57 -5.37
N ASP A 206 -7.44 -11.20 -6.58
CA ASP A 206 -8.56 -11.88 -7.27
C ASP A 206 -8.02 -13.06 -8.08
N GLU A 207 -7.92 -14.22 -7.43
CA GLU A 207 -7.40 -15.47 -8.00
C GLU A 207 -8.32 -16.07 -9.10
N THR A 208 -9.51 -15.49 -9.31
CA THR A 208 -10.41 -15.91 -10.39
C THR A 208 -10.09 -15.25 -11.73
N ARG A 209 -9.14 -14.31 -11.74
CA ARG A 209 -8.73 -13.53 -12.91
C ARG A 209 -7.40 -14.01 -13.46
N ASP A 210 -6.93 -13.36 -14.51
CA ASP A 210 -5.60 -13.63 -15.05
C ASP A 210 -4.49 -13.09 -14.13
N GLY A 211 -3.37 -13.82 -14.12
CA GLY A 211 -2.15 -13.47 -13.41
C GLY A 211 -0.93 -13.75 -14.28
N VAL A 212 0.22 -13.22 -13.88
CA VAL A 212 1.51 -13.58 -14.47
C VAL A 212 2.13 -14.66 -13.59
N PRO A 213 2.34 -15.90 -14.09
CA PRO A 213 2.95 -16.94 -13.28
C PRO A 213 4.43 -16.63 -13.02
N PHE A 214 4.91 -16.99 -11.84
CA PHE A 214 6.33 -16.98 -11.48
C PHE A 214 6.68 -18.26 -10.71
N THR A 215 7.96 -18.64 -10.68
CA THR A 215 8.43 -19.78 -9.89
C THR A 215 9.23 -19.32 -8.68
N PHE A 216 8.93 -19.85 -7.49
CA PHE A 216 9.68 -19.63 -6.27
C PHE A 216 10.01 -20.97 -5.62
N ASP A 217 11.30 -21.28 -5.50
CA ASP A 217 11.83 -22.57 -5.06
C ASP A 217 11.20 -23.79 -5.77
N GLY A 218 10.92 -23.64 -7.07
CA GLY A 218 10.34 -24.69 -7.90
C GLY A 218 8.81 -24.84 -7.79
N ALA A 219 8.15 -24.12 -6.88
CA ALA A 219 6.69 -24.00 -6.86
C ALA A 219 6.23 -22.85 -7.76
N VAL A 220 5.05 -22.98 -8.37
CA VAL A 220 4.45 -21.95 -9.24
C VAL A 220 3.44 -21.14 -8.43
N TYR A 221 3.57 -19.82 -8.53
CA TYR A 221 2.69 -18.81 -7.92
C TYR A 221 2.30 -17.77 -8.97
N HIS A 222 1.44 -16.81 -8.62
CA HIS A 222 0.99 -15.78 -9.56
C HIS A 222 1.12 -14.36 -9.01
N HIS A 223 1.58 -13.46 -9.87
CA HIS A 223 1.30 -12.03 -9.73
C HIS A 223 -0.06 -11.74 -10.33
N TRP A 224 -1.11 -11.86 -9.52
CA TRP A 224 -2.47 -11.54 -9.94
C TRP A 224 -2.62 -10.06 -10.31
N ARG A 225 -3.27 -9.82 -11.44
CA ARG A 225 -3.39 -8.46 -12.00
C ARG A 225 -4.36 -7.57 -11.23
N ARG A 226 -5.24 -8.17 -10.42
CA ARG A 226 -6.31 -7.49 -9.69
C ARG A 226 -6.38 -7.98 -8.25
N ASN A 227 -6.86 -7.11 -7.38
CA ASN A 227 -7.16 -7.42 -5.98
C ASN A 227 -8.66 -7.35 -5.73
N LEU A 228 -9.15 -8.25 -4.87
CA LEU A 228 -10.46 -8.13 -4.23
C LEU A 228 -10.40 -7.07 -3.13
N VAL A 229 -9.30 -7.06 -2.38
CA VAL A 229 -9.06 -6.10 -1.29
C VAL A 229 -7.66 -5.49 -1.46
N PRO A 230 -7.53 -4.15 -1.52
CA PRO A 230 -6.24 -3.51 -1.73
C PRO A 230 -5.31 -3.76 -0.54
N GLY A 231 -4.00 -3.64 -0.80
CA GLY A 231 -3.02 -3.51 0.27
C GLY A 231 -3.36 -2.28 1.11
N ALA A 232 -3.34 -2.43 2.43
CA ALA A 232 -3.76 -1.37 3.34
C ALA A 232 -2.61 -0.97 4.27
N VAL A 233 -2.39 0.33 4.40
CA VAL A 233 -1.43 0.91 5.33
C VAL A 233 -2.17 1.85 6.27
N ALA A 234 -1.90 1.75 7.56
CA ALA A 234 -2.27 2.75 8.55
C ALA A 234 -1.00 3.51 8.95
N ILE A 235 -0.96 4.82 8.70
CA ILE A 235 0.24 5.63 8.92
C ILE A 235 -0.10 6.91 9.67
N HIS A 236 0.72 7.26 10.66
CA HIS A 236 0.51 8.49 11.42
C HIS A 236 0.95 9.69 10.59
N ALA A 237 0.25 10.82 10.69
CA ALA A 237 0.51 12.00 9.88
C ALA A 237 1.88 12.67 10.14
N THR A 238 2.56 12.29 11.24
CA THR A 238 3.95 12.69 11.52
C THR A 238 4.96 11.57 11.27
N ALA A 239 4.60 10.55 10.51
CA ALA A 239 5.55 9.52 10.09
C ALA A 239 6.73 10.16 9.35
N SER A 240 7.89 9.52 9.43
CA SER A 240 9.14 10.03 8.89
C SER A 240 10.08 8.88 8.54
N SER A 241 11.30 9.19 8.10
CA SER A 241 12.25 8.19 7.61
C SER A 241 11.63 7.34 6.49
N LEU A 242 11.99 6.07 6.39
CA LEU A 242 11.50 5.16 5.35
C LEU A 242 10.23 4.40 5.73
N THR A 243 9.46 4.86 6.72
CA THR A 243 8.23 4.16 7.15
C THR A 243 7.26 3.92 6.01
N ALA A 244 6.94 4.92 5.20
CA ALA A 244 6.01 4.70 4.09
C ALA A 244 6.51 3.66 3.08
N ALA A 245 7.82 3.61 2.80
CA ALA A 245 8.40 2.62 1.89
C ALA A 245 8.43 1.21 2.48
N HIS A 246 8.68 1.08 3.79
CA HIS A 246 8.62 -0.18 4.52
C HIS A 246 7.20 -0.76 4.52
N GLU A 247 6.22 0.02 4.95
CA GLU A 247 4.82 -0.43 4.98
C GLU A 247 4.27 -0.72 3.57
N PHE A 248 4.75 0.01 2.56
CA PHE A 248 4.44 -0.31 1.17
C PHE A 248 4.93 -1.70 0.77
N GLY A 249 6.10 -2.15 1.23
CA GLY A 249 6.61 -3.49 0.95
C GLY A 249 5.63 -4.58 1.39
N HIS A 250 5.04 -4.44 2.58
CA HIS A 250 3.98 -5.32 3.07
C HIS A 250 2.70 -5.18 2.25
N ALA A 251 2.17 -3.96 2.11
CA ALA A 251 0.88 -3.72 1.46
C ALA A 251 0.88 -4.12 -0.02
N ALA A 252 1.99 -3.91 -0.72
CA ALA A 252 2.14 -4.28 -2.12
C ALA A 252 2.31 -5.79 -2.34
N SER A 253 2.51 -6.60 -1.29
CA SER A 253 2.64 -8.05 -1.37
C SER A 253 1.29 -8.76 -1.54
N SER A 254 1.26 -10.10 -1.47
CA SER A 254 0.08 -10.95 -1.68
C SER A 254 -0.18 -11.83 -0.46
N ALA A 255 -1.45 -11.91 -0.04
CA ALA A 255 -1.88 -12.80 1.03
C ALA A 255 -1.66 -14.30 0.71
N SER A 256 -1.78 -14.68 -0.57
CA SER A 256 -1.71 -16.08 -1.00
C SER A 256 -0.40 -16.44 -1.71
N ASP A 257 0.10 -15.56 -2.56
CA ASP A 257 1.18 -15.90 -3.50
C ASP A 257 2.52 -15.23 -3.18
N GLY A 258 2.68 -14.61 -2.01
CA GLY A 258 3.98 -14.09 -1.59
C GLY A 258 3.88 -12.87 -0.70
N PHE A 259 4.28 -13.05 0.56
CA PHE A 259 4.31 -11.99 1.55
C PHE A 259 5.75 -11.50 1.79
N VAL A 260 5.92 -10.18 1.83
CA VAL A 260 7.16 -9.54 2.30
C VAL A 260 6.98 -9.30 3.79
N CYS A 261 7.86 -9.84 4.62
CA CYS A 261 7.73 -9.80 6.07
C CYS A 261 8.82 -8.95 6.74
N ASP A 262 8.59 -8.65 8.00
CA ASP A 262 9.57 -8.02 8.87
C ASP A 262 10.74 -8.96 9.17
N LEU A 263 11.96 -8.41 9.05
CA LEU A 263 13.22 -9.11 9.30
C LEU A 263 13.71 -8.97 10.75
N TYR A 264 13.13 -8.04 11.53
CA TYR A 264 13.50 -7.81 12.92
C TYR A 264 12.84 -8.78 13.92
N THR A 265 12.37 -9.93 13.45
CA THR A 265 11.80 -10.99 14.29
C THR A 265 12.31 -12.37 13.85
N ASP A 266 12.61 -13.23 14.83
CA ASP A 266 13.02 -14.61 14.56
C ASP A 266 11.85 -15.51 14.14
N ALA A 267 10.62 -15.09 14.46
CA ALA A 267 9.43 -15.87 14.19
C ALA A 267 9.29 -16.14 12.68
N ALA A 268 9.03 -17.40 12.36
CA ALA A 268 8.54 -17.77 11.04
C ALA A 268 7.23 -17.02 10.78
N SER A 269 7.08 -16.56 9.55
CA SER A 269 5.81 -16.04 9.06
C SER A 269 4.79 -17.17 9.05
N ASP A 270 3.56 -16.87 9.44
CA ASP A 270 2.40 -17.78 9.34
C ASP A 270 1.82 -17.82 7.92
N ARG A 271 2.38 -17.03 7.00
CA ARG A 271 1.94 -16.95 5.61
C ARG A 271 2.41 -18.15 4.78
N PRO A 272 1.62 -18.60 3.80
CA PRO A 272 1.97 -19.76 2.97
C PRO A 272 3.31 -19.61 2.23
N VAL A 273 3.62 -18.38 1.81
CA VAL A 273 4.84 -18.05 1.07
C VAL A 273 5.42 -16.76 1.64
N THR A 274 6.66 -16.83 2.12
CA THR A 274 7.40 -15.66 2.60
C THR A 274 8.59 -15.41 1.69
N ILE A 275 8.61 -14.24 1.09
CA ILE A 275 9.55 -13.91 0.00
C ILE A 275 10.96 -13.63 0.52
N ASN A 276 11.08 -13.01 1.68
CA ASN A 276 12.33 -12.38 2.11
C ASN A 276 12.91 -12.92 3.43
N LYS A 277 12.24 -13.88 4.08
CA LYS A 277 12.69 -14.50 5.32
C LYS A 277 12.47 -16.00 5.31
N LYS A 278 13.46 -16.74 5.81
CA LYS A 278 13.43 -18.20 6.00
C LYS A 278 14.06 -18.54 7.35
N SER A 279 13.96 -19.81 7.76
CA SER A 279 14.62 -20.32 8.97
C SER A 279 15.44 -21.56 8.65
N ALA A 280 16.74 -21.54 8.99
CA ALA A 280 17.65 -22.67 8.87
C ALA A 280 19.00 -22.36 9.56
N ARG A 281 19.65 -23.37 10.14
CA ARG A 281 21.04 -23.28 10.63
C ARG A 281 21.83 -24.54 10.22
N PRO A 282 23.09 -24.40 9.74
CA PRO A 282 23.77 -23.15 9.36
C PRO A 282 23.02 -22.40 8.24
N ILE A 283 23.30 -21.10 8.05
CA ILE A 283 22.66 -20.32 6.98
C ILE A 283 23.05 -20.93 5.63
N PRO A 284 22.10 -21.36 4.78
CA PRO A 284 22.41 -21.86 3.45
C PRO A 284 23.06 -20.77 2.58
N GLY A 285 23.96 -21.15 1.66
CA GLY A 285 24.58 -20.18 0.74
C GLY A 285 23.57 -19.52 -0.21
N THR A 286 22.59 -20.31 -0.68
CA THR A 286 21.47 -19.86 -1.50
C THR A 286 20.26 -19.59 -0.61
N PHE A 287 19.65 -18.42 -0.77
CA PHE A 287 18.41 -18.05 -0.10
C PHE A 287 17.21 -18.71 -0.78
N ALA A 288 17.00 -18.42 -2.06
CA ALA A 288 15.87 -18.95 -2.85
C ALA A 288 16.18 -18.89 -4.35
N ASN A 289 15.41 -19.62 -5.14
CA ASN A 289 15.33 -19.45 -6.60
C ASN A 289 14.04 -18.71 -6.96
N LEU A 290 14.13 -17.61 -7.71
CA LEU A 290 12.97 -16.88 -8.24
C LEU A 290 13.12 -16.78 -9.77
N ASP A 291 12.19 -17.38 -10.52
CA ASP A 291 12.19 -17.45 -11.99
C ASP A 291 13.51 -17.97 -12.59
N GLY A 292 14.09 -18.99 -11.96
CA GLY A 292 15.35 -19.59 -12.40
C GLY A 292 16.60 -18.80 -12.00
N VAL A 293 16.46 -17.70 -11.26
CA VAL A 293 17.57 -16.92 -10.71
C VAL A 293 17.79 -17.28 -9.25
N ASP A 294 18.99 -17.75 -8.91
CA ASP A 294 19.39 -18.00 -7.53
C ASP A 294 19.78 -16.70 -6.83
N PHE A 295 19.15 -16.45 -5.69
CA PHE A 295 19.48 -15.35 -4.79
C PHE A 295 20.30 -15.87 -3.62
N ALA A 296 21.41 -15.21 -3.28
CA ALA A 296 22.25 -15.60 -2.16
C ALA A 296 21.61 -15.20 -0.81
N SER A 297 21.88 -15.96 0.25
CA SER A 297 21.54 -15.54 1.61
C SER A 297 22.51 -14.48 2.11
N ASP A 298 22.02 -13.57 2.94
CA ASP A 298 22.90 -12.73 3.75
C ASP A 298 23.52 -13.57 4.88
N GLN A 299 24.83 -13.82 4.76
CA GLN A 299 25.59 -14.61 5.72
C GLN A 299 25.91 -13.86 7.02
N ALA A 300 25.79 -12.53 7.03
CA ALA A 300 26.28 -11.68 8.13
C ALA A 300 25.28 -10.62 8.62
N ARG A 301 24.07 -10.52 8.02
CA ARG A 301 23.05 -9.48 8.27
C ARG A 301 23.70 -8.11 8.27
N ASP A 302 23.99 -7.59 7.07
CA ASP A 302 24.49 -6.22 6.83
C ASP A 302 25.59 -5.67 7.77
N GLY A 303 26.34 -6.57 8.41
CA GLY A 303 27.34 -6.22 9.42
C GLY A 303 26.79 -6.03 10.84
N LEU A 304 25.47 -5.98 11.04
CA LEU A 304 24.81 -6.00 12.35
C LEU A 304 24.90 -7.37 13.03
N GLY A 305 24.94 -8.44 12.24
CA GLY A 305 24.95 -9.81 12.73
C GLY A 305 23.57 -10.30 13.17
N TYR A 306 23.32 -11.59 13.02
CA TYR A 306 22.14 -12.22 13.61
C TYR A 306 22.35 -12.43 15.11
N PRO A 307 21.34 -12.17 15.95
CA PRO A 307 21.37 -12.65 17.33
C PRO A 307 21.71 -14.15 17.36
N PRO A 308 22.58 -14.61 18.29
CA PRO A 308 23.11 -15.97 18.25
C PRO A 308 22.06 -17.08 18.32
N ASP A 309 20.90 -16.77 18.91
CA ASP A 309 19.76 -17.66 19.11
C ASP A 309 18.74 -17.61 17.97
N TRP A 310 18.84 -16.63 17.06
CA TRP A 310 17.93 -16.55 15.92
C TRP A 310 18.20 -17.68 14.93
N THR A 311 17.13 -18.25 14.41
CA THR A 311 17.15 -19.24 13.33
C THR A 311 16.82 -18.63 11.98
N SER A 312 16.21 -17.44 11.98
CA SER A 312 15.83 -16.72 10.77
C SER A 312 17.03 -16.17 10.01
N TYR A 313 16.90 -16.11 8.70
CA TYR A 313 17.84 -15.48 7.78
C TYR A 313 17.09 -14.89 6.57
N HIS A 314 17.74 -13.97 5.87
CA HIS A 314 17.17 -13.26 4.73
C HIS A 314 18.07 -13.28 3.49
N CYS A 315 17.53 -12.80 2.38
CA CYS A 315 18.26 -12.63 1.14
C CYS A 315 19.37 -11.58 1.30
N ALA A 316 20.44 -11.73 0.52
CA ALA A 316 21.50 -10.75 0.40
C ALA A 316 20.95 -9.40 -0.10
N LEU A 317 21.55 -8.32 0.40
CA LEU A 317 21.19 -6.96 0.03
C LEU A 317 21.65 -6.58 -1.38
N VAL A 318 20.96 -5.61 -1.97
CA VAL A 318 21.39 -4.98 -3.23
C VAL A 318 22.76 -4.32 -3.07
N ASN A 319 22.99 -3.69 -1.91
CA ASN A 319 24.28 -3.18 -1.50
C ASN A 319 24.54 -3.63 -0.06
N GLN A 320 25.60 -4.41 0.14
CA GLN A 320 25.99 -4.96 1.44
C GLN A 320 26.45 -3.91 2.45
N SER A 321 26.69 -2.66 2.03
CA SER A 321 27.07 -1.56 2.92
C SER A 321 25.88 -0.77 3.47
N ARG A 322 24.65 -1.25 3.26
CA ARG A 322 23.40 -0.59 3.65
C ARG A 322 22.58 -1.54 4.48
N THR A 323 21.63 -1.02 5.23
CA THR A 323 20.71 -1.84 6.02
C THR A 323 19.52 -2.34 5.21
N ALA A 324 18.93 -3.46 5.61
CA ALA A 324 17.69 -3.94 5.01
C ALA A 324 16.50 -3.04 5.42
N LEU A 325 15.69 -2.59 4.46
CA LEU A 325 14.51 -1.75 4.73
C LEU A 325 13.45 -2.48 5.57
N MET A 326 13.35 -3.80 5.42
CA MET A 326 12.42 -4.62 6.19
C MET A 326 12.96 -5.01 7.58
N ASP A 327 14.17 -4.57 7.93
CA ASP A 327 14.69 -4.70 9.29
C ASP A 327 14.19 -3.55 10.19
N GLN A 328 14.64 -3.50 11.44
CA GLN A 328 14.34 -2.44 12.39
C GLN A 328 15.09 -1.16 12.00
N TYR A 329 14.65 -0.52 10.92
CA TYR A 329 15.11 0.79 10.49
C TYR A 329 14.78 1.90 11.49
N LYS A 330 14.22 1.62 12.67
CA LYS A 330 13.73 2.62 13.65
C LYS A 330 14.68 2.89 14.80
N ASP A 331 15.89 2.33 14.82
CA ASP A 331 16.80 2.57 15.95
C ASP A 331 17.14 4.09 16.03
N PRO A 332 16.77 4.81 17.11
CA PRO A 332 16.71 6.27 17.12
C PRO A 332 18.05 7.00 16.95
N GLY A 333 19.17 6.29 17.08
CA GLY A 333 20.51 6.86 16.97
C GLY A 333 20.96 7.18 15.54
N GLU A 334 20.28 6.65 14.52
CA GLU A 334 20.87 6.52 13.17
C GLU A 334 19.96 7.04 12.03
N LEU A 335 19.08 8.01 12.31
CA LEU A 335 18.13 8.57 11.32
C LEU A 335 18.76 8.92 9.95
N ALA A 336 20.03 9.33 9.91
CA ALA A 336 20.73 9.64 8.67
C ALA A 336 21.11 8.41 7.82
N ASP A 337 21.37 7.27 8.47
CA ASP A 337 21.66 6.00 7.82
C ASP A 337 20.37 5.25 7.45
N GLN A 338 19.27 5.52 8.15
CA GLN A 338 17.97 4.90 7.84
C GLN A 338 17.50 5.20 6.42
N ILE A 339 17.69 6.43 5.90
CA ILE A 339 17.31 6.75 4.51
C ILE A 339 18.20 6.03 3.48
N GLN A 340 19.31 5.43 3.91
CA GLN A 340 20.16 4.57 3.09
C GLN A 340 19.70 3.11 3.07
N SER A 341 18.69 2.72 3.85
CA SER A 341 18.17 1.34 3.82
C SER A 341 17.54 1.02 2.46
N GLN A 342 17.57 -0.25 2.07
CA GLN A 342 17.00 -0.74 0.82
C GLN A 342 16.34 -2.11 1.02
N HIS A 343 15.35 -2.43 0.20
CA HIS A 343 14.91 -3.82 0.08
C HIS A 343 16.09 -4.71 -0.35
N ASP A 344 16.10 -5.95 0.16
CA ASP A 344 17.02 -6.97 -0.32
C ASP A 344 16.74 -7.33 -1.80
N GLN A 345 17.66 -8.10 -2.40
CA GLN A 345 17.61 -8.37 -3.84
C GLN A 345 16.32 -9.07 -4.27
N ILE A 346 15.87 -10.09 -3.52
CA ILE A 346 14.69 -10.87 -3.89
C ILE A 346 13.40 -10.09 -3.65
N THR A 347 13.31 -9.32 -2.57
CA THR A 347 12.16 -8.46 -2.27
C THR A 347 12.00 -7.40 -3.35
N ARG A 348 13.09 -6.74 -3.74
CA ARG A 348 13.07 -5.74 -4.81
C ARG A 348 12.57 -6.37 -6.12
N ARG A 349 13.10 -7.54 -6.49
CA ARG A 349 12.70 -8.23 -7.71
C ARG A 349 11.22 -8.59 -7.68
N PHE A 350 10.77 -9.26 -6.62
CA PHE A 350 9.38 -9.68 -6.44
C PHE A 350 8.39 -8.49 -6.52
N LEU A 351 8.68 -7.39 -5.82
CA LEU A 351 7.79 -6.23 -5.82
C LEU A 351 7.73 -5.55 -7.20
N LEU A 352 8.86 -5.44 -7.92
CA LEU A 352 8.87 -4.88 -9.27
C LEU A 352 8.07 -5.74 -10.25
N ASP A 353 8.25 -7.06 -10.22
CA ASP A 353 7.52 -7.98 -11.10
C ASP A 353 6.01 -7.95 -10.81
N ARG A 354 5.63 -7.90 -9.53
CA ARG A 354 4.23 -7.78 -9.10
C ARG A 354 3.59 -6.46 -9.52
N ILE A 355 4.27 -5.33 -9.34
CA ILE A 355 3.78 -4.02 -9.77
C ILE A 355 3.68 -3.99 -11.30
N ALA A 356 4.66 -4.54 -12.03
CA ALA A 356 4.62 -4.63 -13.48
C ALA A 356 3.42 -5.46 -13.97
N ALA A 357 3.15 -6.60 -13.33
CA ALA A 357 1.98 -7.43 -13.65
C ALA A 357 0.66 -6.67 -13.45
N LYS A 358 0.49 -6.00 -12.30
CA LYS A 358 -0.69 -5.20 -12.00
C LYS A 358 -0.83 -3.98 -12.91
N ALA A 359 0.26 -3.27 -13.22
CA ALA A 359 0.27 -2.15 -14.17
C ALA A 359 0.01 -2.58 -15.63
N GLY A 360 0.29 -3.85 -15.96
CA GLY A 360 0.05 -4.44 -17.26
C GLY A 360 -1.39 -4.87 -17.53
N ARG A 361 -2.32 -4.66 -16.59
CA ARG A 361 -3.74 -4.99 -16.78
C ARG A 361 -4.39 -4.01 -17.77
N GLY A 362 -5.04 -4.54 -18.80
CA GLY A 362 -5.65 -3.73 -19.87
C GLY A 362 -6.24 -4.58 -20.96
#